data_AF-A0AAN6M0L8-F1
#
_entry.id   AF-A0AAN6M0L8-F1
#
_cell.length_a   1.000
_cell.length_b   1.000
_cell.length_c   1.000
_cell.angle_alpha   90.00
_cell.angle_beta   90.00
_cell.angle_gamma   90.00
#
_symmetry.space_group_name_H-M   'P 1'
#
loop_
_entity.id
_entity.type
_entity.pdbx_description
1 polymer ?
#
loop_
_entity_poly.entity_id
_entity_poly.type
_entity_poly.pdbx_seq_one_letter_code
_entity_poly.pdbx_strand_id
1 'polypeptide(L)'
;MQGGSSGPCVFSAPLGQKSIIDEVKAMVCERIRDWINEMTPASSTYVTLPKKIVYYRDGVSESMYANVKSTELKAIRNAFSTVAIQLSGNKGIDQKIKPYKPEIIAIICGKRHSVRFYPADRSQSDRYDNCRPGTTVDDVVTSPYYQDFYLQSHTALKGTARPAHYFVIANDSNESVDDLRTMTHEICHTYVRAPVSAFYASPAYYADRLCECGRCYLRNFLAAPRGSPARDGFERFRDNIEQQLRCIREGKFDIDARPKLQALVEKAEVEKAEVEKAEVEKAEVEKAEVEKAEVEKAEVEKAEVEKAEVEKAEVEKKCGEYVMNEVKKEFERYRSGGNPWHPNVAKTMFWM
;
A
#
# COMPACT_ATOMS: atom_id res chain seq x y z
N MET A 1 -36.14 11.22 -7.16
CA MET A 1 -34.71 10.84 -6.98
C MET A 1 -33.98 11.14 -8.28
N GLN A 2 -33.57 12.40 -8.50
CA GLN A 2 -32.74 12.76 -9.64
C GLN A 2 -31.30 12.34 -9.32
N GLY A 3 -30.69 11.53 -10.19
CA GLY A 3 -29.31 11.10 -10.04
C GLY A 3 -28.37 12.28 -10.22
N GLY A 4 -27.80 12.75 -9.12
CA GLY A 4 -26.61 13.60 -9.18
C GLY A 4 -25.49 12.81 -9.86
N SER A 5 -24.91 13.38 -10.91
CA SER A 5 -23.72 12.84 -11.55
C SER A 5 -22.57 12.90 -10.54
N SER A 6 -22.30 11.78 -9.87
CA SER A 6 -21.11 11.63 -9.02
C SER A 6 -19.87 11.87 -9.87
N GLY A 7 -18.92 12.63 -9.31
CA GLY A 7 -17.64 12.89 -9.95
C GLY A 7 -16.86 11.59 -10.21
N PRO A 8 -15.78 11.66 -10.99
CA PRO A 8 -15.06 10.47 -11.41
C PRO A 8 -14.33 9.76 -10.27
N CYS A 9 -14.55 8.44 -10.15
CA CYS A 9 -13.85 7.58 -9.20
C CYS A 9 -12.35 7.44 -9.54
N VAL A 10 -11.49 7.54 -8.53
CA VAL A 10 -10.05 7.26 -8.61
C VAL A 10 -9.82 5.76 -8.39
N PHE A 11 -9.14 5.12 -9.34
CA PHE A 11 -8.71 3.73 -9.23
C PHE A 11 -7.22 3.68 -8.87
N SER A 12 -6.94 3.22 -7.66
CA SER A 12 -5.60 2.87 -7.17
C SER A 12 -5.51 1.34 -7.07
N ALA A 13 -4.39 0.76 -7.48
CA ALA A 13 -3.95 -0.53 -6.95
C ALA A 13 -2.42 -0.57 -6.96
N PRO A 14 -1.76 -0.82 -5.81
CA PRO A 14 -0.31 -0.89 -5.77
C PRO A 14 0.20 -2.15 -6.48
N LEU A 15 1.36 -2.01 -7.13
CA LEU A 15 2.11 -3.14 -7.67
C LEU A 15 2.90 -3.83 -6.56
N GLY A 16 2.71 -5.14 -6.42
CA GLY A 16 3.39 -5.97 -5.42
C GLY A 16 2.80 -5.85 -4.01
N GLN A 17 3.50 -6.41 -3.01
CA GLN A 17 3.13 -6.33 -1.60
C GLN A 17 3.55 -4.98 -1.00
N LYS A 18 2.92 -3.88 -1.44
CA LYS A 18 3.08 -2.58 -0.80
C LYS A 18 1.91 -2.29 0.12
N SER A 19 2.21 -1.94 1.38
CA SER A 19 1.19 -1.54 2.35
C SER A 19 1.04 -0.02 2.47
N ILE A 20 1.92 0.79 1.89
CA ILE A 20 1.72 2.24 1.78
C ILE A 20 0.86 2.53 0.56
N ILE A 21 -0.12 3.42 0.74
CA ILE A 21 -1.02 3.83 -0.33
C ILE A 21 -0.38 5.01 -1.09
N ASP A 22 0.02 4.79 -2.34
CA ASP A 22 0.72 5.80 -3.15
C ASP A 22 -0.24 6.92 -3.63
N GLU A 23 -1.49 6.60 -3.95
CA GLU A 23 -2.46 7.53 -4.56
C GLU A 23 -3.42 8.21 -3.56
N VAL A 24 -3.09 8.24 -2.27
CA VAL A 24 -3.95 8.82 -1.20
C VAL A 24 -4.39 10.25 -1.53
N LYS A 25 -3.49 11.05 -2.09
CA LYS A 25 -3.80 12.45 -2.44
C LYS A 25 -4.98 12.52 -3.40
N ALA A 26 -5.02 11.69 -4.44
CA ALA A 26 -6.06 11.71 -5.46
C ALA A 26 -7.40 11.26 -4.88
N MET A 27 -7.39 10.16 -4.12
CA MET A 27 -8.58 9.61 -3.45
C MET A 27 -9.21 10.63 -2.49
N VAL A 28 -8.38 11.32 -1.71
CA VAL A 28 -8.85 12.34 -0.76
C VAL A 28 -9.40 13.55 -1.50
N CYS A 29 -8.77 13.99 -2.61
CA CYS A 29 -9.31 15.08 -3.43
C CYS A 29 -10.73 14.77 -3.93
N GLU A 30 -10.99 13.54 -4.36
CA GLU A 30 -12.32 13.08 -4.77
C GLU A 30 -13.32 13.19 -3.61
N ARG A 31 -12.99 12.63 -2.44
CA ARG A 31 -13.88 12.68 -1.26
C ARG A 31 -14.19 14.09 -0.79
N ILE A 32 -13.23 15.01 -0.86
CA ILE A 32 -13.48 16.42 -0.53
C ILE A 32 -14.48 17.03 -1.52
N ARG A 33 -14.37 16.72 -2.82
CA ARG A 33 -15.31 17.24 -3.83
C ARG A 33 -16.72 16.70 -3.62
N ASP A 34 -16.85 15.42 -3.30
CA ASP A 34 -18.16 14.82 -2.98
C ASP A 34 -18.76 15.45 -1.72
N TRP A 35 -17.96 15.61 -0.66
CA TRP A 35 -18.37 16.31 0.55
C TRP A 35 -18.87 17.72 0.24
N ILE A 36 -18.16 18.48 -0.61
CA ILE A 36 -18.59 19.82 -1.02
C ILE A 36 -19.95 19.77 -1.71
N ASN A 37 -20.15 18.81 -2.63
CA ASN A 37 -21.39 18.67 -3.38
C ASN A 37 -22.59 18.34 -2.48
N GLU A 38 -22.38 17.53 -1.44
CA GLU A 38 -23.42 17.16 -0.48
C GLU A 38 -23.68 18.28 0.55
N MET A 39 -22.62 18.89 1.07
CA MET A 39 -22.69 19.80 2.22
C MET A 39 -22.90 21.26 1.83
N THR A 40 -22.59 21.64 0.59
CA THR A 40 -22.77 23.01 0.09
C THR A 40 -24.02 23.09 -0.78
N PRO A 41 -25.08 23.79 -0.36
CA PRO A 41 -26.25 24.00 -1.19
C PRO A 41 -25.89 24.65 -2.53
N ALA A 42 -26.57 24.26 -3.60
CA ALA A 42 -26.31 24.80 -4.95
C ALA A 42 -26.43 26.34 -5.02
N SER A 43 -27.23 26.94 -4.13
CA SER A 43 -27.43 28.39 -4.00
C SER A 43 -26.29 29.13 -3.28
N SER A 44 -25.34 28.43 -2.67
CA SER A 44 -24.26 29.08 -1.91
C SER A 44 -23.17 29.62 -2.84
N THR A 45 -22.81 30.89 -2.62
CA THR A 45 -21.68 31.56 -3.28
C THR A 45 -20.33 31.08 -2.73
N TYR A 46 -20.31 30.57 -1.49
CA TYR A 46 -19.11 30.12 -0.80
C TYR A 46 -19.12 28.61 -0.54
N VAL A 47 -17.94 28.00 -0.61
CA VAL A 47 -17.73 26.58 -0.33
C VAL A 47 -17.13 26.41 1.06
N THR A 48 -17.67 25.46 1.84
CA THR A 48 -17.13 25.10 3.16
C THR A 48 -16.40 23.77 3.08
N LEU A 49 -15.16 23.75 3.58
CA LEU A 49 -14.33 22.54 3.69
C LEU A 49 -14.38 21.96 5.12
N PRO A 50 -14.21 20.63 5.29
CA PRO A 50 -14.29 19.98 6.59
C PRO A 50 -13.07 20.27 7.46
N LYS A 51 -13.28 20.97 8.59
CA LYS A 51 -12.22 21.45 9.49
C LYS A 51 -11.44 20.32 10.18
N LYS A 52 -12.13 19.25 10.57
CA LYS A 52 -11.58 18.08 11.24
C LYS A 52 -11.77 16.83 10.39
N ILE A 53 -10.79 15.94 10.40
CA ILE A 53 -10.82 14.68 9.66
C ILE A 53 -10.35 13.56 10.58
N VAL A 54 -11.12 12.48 10.62
CA VAL A 54 -10.74 11.24 11.30
C VAL A 54 -10.38 10.21 10.24
N TYR A 55 -9.15 9.72 10.28
CA TYR A 55 -8.59 8.77 9.34
C TYR A 55 -8.32 7.42 10.03
N TYR A 56 -9.18 6.43 9.77
CA TYR A 56 -8.98 5.05 10.22
C TYR A 56 -8.23 4.25 9.16
N ARG A 57 -7.05 3.71 9.50
CA ARG A 57 -6.15 2.99 8.59
C ARG A 57 -5.99 1.53 9.01
N ASP A 58 -6.43 0.56 8.20
CA ASP A 58 -6.26 -0.88 8.47
C ASP A 58 -5.26 -1.58 7.54
N GLY A 59 -4.48 -2.53 8.07
CA GLY A 59 -3.59 -3.37 7.24
C GLY A 59 -2.15 -2.87 7.17
N VAL A 60 -1.67 -2.20 8.22
CA VAL A 60 -0.25 -1.83 8.39
C VAL A 60 0.30 -2.44 9.67
N SER A 61 1.56 -2.89 9.61
CA SER A 61 2.32 -3.32 10.79
C SER A 61 2.90 -2.11 11.52
N GLU A 62 3.26 -2.29 12.80
CA GLU A 62 3.87 -1.26 13.63
C GLU A 62 5.10 -0.60 12.99
N SER A 63 5.93 -1.39 12.31
CA SER A 63 7.11 -0.91 11.57
C SER A 63 6.80 0.13 10.49
N MET A 64 5.55 0.19 10.01
CA MET A 64 5.14 1.10 8.95
C MET A 64 4.48 2.37 9.48
N TYR A 65 4.26 2.52 10.78
CA TYR A 65 3.53 3.66 11.34
C TYR A 65 4.21 5.00 11.05
N ALA A 66 5.55 5.04 11.16
CA ALA A 66 6.33 6.22 10.79
C ALA A 66 6.20 6.56 9.30
N ASN A 67 6.19 5.53 8.43
CA ASN A 67 6.03 5.71 7.00
C ASN A 67 4.64 6.28 6.70
N VAL A 68 3.56 5.68 7.22
CA VAL A 68 2.17 6.20 7.06
C VAL A 68 2.07 7.65 7.50
N LYS A 69 2.68 8.01 8.65
CA LYS A 69 2.70 9.39 9.15
C LYS A 69 3.41 10.36 8.20
N SER A 70 4.55 9.96 7.64
CA SER A 70 5.37 10.83 6.79
C SER A 70 4.89 10.93 5.35
N THR A 71 4.26 9.87 4.81
CA THR A 71 3.80 9.80 3.42
C THR A 71 2.31 10.10 3.31
N GLU A 72 1.45 9.27 3.90
CA GLU A 72 0.00 9.32 3.71
C GLU A 72 -0.61 10.57 4.34
N LEU A 73 -0.26 10.90 5.60
CA LEU A 73 -0.81 12.12 6.23
C LEU A 73 -0.33 13.40 5.55
N LYS A 74 0.90 13.42 5.04
CA LYS A 74 1.40 14.51 4.21
C LYS A 74 0.61 14.62 2.90
N ALA A 75 0.30 13.50 2.26
CA ALA A 75 -0.52 13.45 1.05
C ALA A 75 -1.95 13.94 1.31
N ILE A 76 -2.58 13.58 2.44
CA ILE A 76 -3.89 14.09 2.87
C ILE A 76 -3.86 15.62 2.99
N ARG A 77 -2.90 16.19 3.74
CA ARG A 77 -2.78 17.66 3.88
C ARG A 77 -2.57 18.36 2.53
N ASN A 78 -1.79 17.76 1.65
CA ASN A 78 -1.56 18.27 0.30
C ASN A 78 -2.83 18.20 -0.58
N ALA A 79 -3.71 17.21 -0.37
CA ALA A 79 -4.98 17.10 -1.09
C ALA A 79 -5.90 18.27 -0.75
N PHE A 80 -6.04 18.60 0.54
CA PHE A 80 -6.81 19.76 1.00
C PHE A 80 -6.28 21.08 0.44
N SER A 81 -4.95 21.24 0.45
CA SER A 81 -4.30 22.42 -0.14
C SER A 81 -4.59 22.53 -1.64
N THR A 82 -4.55 21.39 -2.36
CA THR A 82 -4.80 21.33 -3.80
C THR A 82 -6.25 21.70 -4.13
N VAL A 83 -7.22 21.11 -3.42
CA VAL A 83 -8.65 21.41 -3.62
C VAL A 83 -8.94 22.87 -3.25
N ALA A 84 -8.33 23.39 -2.19
CA ALA A 84 -8.51 24.79 -1.80
C ALA A 84 -8.00 25.76 -2.88
N ILE A 85 -6.84 25.47 -3.50
CA ILE A 85 -6.32 26.28 -4.61
C ILE A 85 -7.27 26.19 -5.82
N GLN A 86 -7.71 24.99 -6.19
CA GLN A 86 -8.60 24.76 -7.35
C GLN A 86 -9.93 25.51 -7.21
N LEU A 87 -10.53 25.51 -6.03
CA LEU A 87 -11.80 26.17 -5.79
C LEU A 87 -11.66 27.70 -5.79
N SER A 88 -10.53 28.23 -5.31
CA SER A 88 -10.30 29.68 -5.24
C SER A 88 -10.37 30.41 -6.59
N GLY A 89 -10.28 29.70 -7.72
CA GLY A 89 -10.45 30.25 -9.07
C GLY A 89 -11.88 30.26 -9.61
N ASN A 90 -12.82 29.48 -9.04
CA ASN A 90 -14.17 29.29 -9.59
C ASN A 90 -15.31 29.70 -8.63
N LYS A 91 -15.20 29.41 -7.32
CA LYS A 91 -16.12 29.84 -6.26
C LYS A 91 -15.27 30.28 -5.06
N GLY A 92 -15.50 31.48 -4.53
CA GLY A 92 -14.71 31.97 -3.40
C GLY A 92 -14.74 30.97 -2.23
N ILE A 93 -13.56 30.56 -1.75
CA ILE A 93 -13.47 29.94 -0.41
C ILE A 93 -13.67 31.06 0.60
N ASP A 94 -14.40 30.80 1.68
CA ASP A 94 -14.52 31.74 2.79
C ASP A 94 -13.11 32.24 3.19
N GLN A 95 -12.90 33.54 3.01
CA GLN A 95 -11.59 34.19 3.16
C GLN A 95 -11.06 34.09 4.60
N LYS A 96 -11.93 33.78 5.58
CA LYS A 96 -11.55 33.55 6.98
C LYS A 96 -10.68 32.30 7.20
N ILE A 97 -10.53 31.42 6.20
CA ILE A 97 -9.88 30.11 6.37
C ILE A 97 -8.59 29.96 5.55
N LYS A 98 -7.96 31.04 5.08
CA LYS A 98 -6.64 30.98 4.40
C LYS A 98 -5.50 31.29 5.37
N PRO A 99 -4.44 30.45 5.45
CA PRO A 99 -4.22 29.18 4.77
C PRO A 99 -5.04 28.02 5.38
N TYR A 100 -5.66 27.20 4.53
CA TYR A 100 -6.52 26.10 4.98
C TYR A 100 -5.67 24.92 5.45
N LYS A 101 -5.71 24.62 6.76
CA LYS A 101 -5.06 23.46 7.36
C LYS A 101 -6.10 22.65 8.14
N PRO A 102 -6.51 21.46 7.65
CA PRO A 102 -7.43 20.63 8.41
C PRO A 102 -6.70 20.01 9.62
N GLU A 103 -7.43 19.82 10.70
CA GLU A 103 -6.97 19.03 11.84
C GLU A 103 -7.19 17.55 11.52
N ILE A 104 -6.11 16.76 11.60
CA ILE A 104 -6.16 15.33 11.30
C ILE A 104 -5.99 14.52 12.58
N ILE A 105 -6.95 13.64 12.83
CA ILE A 105 -6.86 12.55 13.79
C ILE A 105 -6.66 11.28 12.97
N ALA A 106 -5.52 10.61 13.12
CA ALA A 106 -5.21 9.39 12.37
C ALA A 106 -4.99 8.23 13.33
N ILE A 107 -5.78 7.18 13.13
CA ILE A 107 -5.87 6.01 14.01
C ILE A 107 -5.63 4.76 13.16
N ILE A 108 -4.60 4.00 13.50
CA ILE A 108 -4.36 2.68 12.90
C ILE A 108 -5.27 1.65 13.57
N CYS A 109 -5.97 0.86 12.77
CA CYS A 109 -6.78 -0.26 13.21
C CYS A 109 -5.96 -1.55 13.10
N GLY A 110 -5.61 -2.16 14.23
CA GLY A 110 -4.98 -3.47 14.34
C GLY A 110 -6.01 -4.55 14.66
N LYS A 111 -6.55 -5.23 13.65
CA LYS A 111 -7.52 -6.35 13.85
C LYS A 111 -6.87 -7.73 13.98
N ARG A 112 -5.55 -7.82 13.78
CA ARG A 112 -4.79 -9.08 13.72
C ARG A 112 -3.63 -9.14 14.72
N HIS A 113 -3.91 -9.38 16.01
CA HIS A 113 -2.92 -9.65 17.08
C HIS A 113 -3.28 -10.83 18.03
N SER A 114 -2.35 -11.32 18.83
CA SER A 114 -2.58 -12.45 19.76
C SER A 114 -3.30 -12.05 21.06
N VAL A 115 -3.42 -10.76 21.38
CA VAL A 115 -4.05 -10.28 22.63
C VAL A 115 -5.51 -10.74 22.76
N ARG A 116 -5.88 -11.20 23.96
CA ARG A 116 -7.23 -11.59 24.38
C ARG A 116 -7.48 -11.06 25.80
N PHE A 117 -8.71 -10.66 26.08
CA PHE A 117 -9.14 -10.25 27.41
C PHE A 117 -10.22 -11.18 27.95
N TYR A 118 -10.15 -11.43 29.24
CA TYR A 118 -11.09 -12.29 29.97
C TYR A 118 -11.71 -11.46 31.10
N PRO A 119 -13.02 -11.61 31.34
CA PRO A 119 -13.66 -10.95 32.46
C PRO A 119 -13.08 -11.50 33.78
N ALA A 120 -12.75 -10.62 34.72
CA ALA A 120 -12.25 -11.03 36.03
C ALA A 120 -13.34 -11.76 36.84
N ASP A 121 -14.58 -11.29 36.72
CA ASP A 121 -15.76 -11.85 37.37
C ASP A 121 -16.83 -12.23 36.34
N ARG A 122 -17.58 -13.30 36.64
CA ARG A 122 -18.73 -13.72 35.81
C ARG A 122 -19.84 -12.67 35.73
N SER A 123 -19.92 -11.74 36.68
CA SER A 123 -20.87 -10.62 36.61
C SER A 123 -20.53 -9.65 35.47
N GLN A 124 -19.26 -9.55 35.09
CA GLN A 124 -18.75 -8.67 34.04
C GLN A 124 -18.63 -9.37 32.69
N SER A 125 -19.02 -10.65 32.60
CA SER A 125 -19.07 -11.36 31.32
C SER A 125 -20.33 -11.01 30.54
N ASP A 126 -20.25 -11.20 29.23
CA ASP A 126 -21.42 -11.28 28.36
C ASP A 126 -22.06 -12.68 28.43
N ARG A 127 -23.07 -12.91 27.57
CA ARG A 127 -23.78 -14.20 27.48
C ARG A 127 -22.87 -15.37 27.05
N TYR A 128 -21.72 -15.08 26.44
CA TYR A 128 -20.81 -16.04 25.83
C TYR A 128 -19.48 -16.12 26.58
N ASP A 129 -19.46 -15.71 27.86
CA ASP A 129 -18.28 -15.71 28.74
C ASP A 129 -17.10 -14.85 28.23
N ASN A 130 -17.37 -13.84 27.40
CA ASN A 130 -16.41 -12.83 26.97
C ASN A 130 -16.59 -11.52 27.75
N CYS A 131 -15.64 -10.59 27.61
CA CYS A 131 -15.83 -9.23 28.12
C CYS A 131 -17.05 -8.58 27.45
N ARG A 132 -17.75 -7.67 28.14
CA ARG A 132 -18.91 -6.97 27.56
C ARG A 132 -18.48 -6.09 26.38
N PRO A 133 -19.33 -5.94 25.33
CA PRO A 133 -19.08 -4.96 24.28
C PRO A 133 -18.89 -3.55 24.86
N GLY A 134 -17.91 -2.81 24.36
CA GLY A 134 -17.47 -1.53 24.90
C GLY A 134 -16.31 -1.63 25.90
N THR A 135 -15.91 -2.85 26.31
CA THR A 135 -14.71 -3.04 27.13
C THR A 135 -13.50 -2.45 26.42
N THR A 136 -12.84 -1.52 27.10
CA THR A 136 -11.68 -0.79 26.61
C THR A 136 -10.52 -0.96 27.58
N VAL A 137 -9.32 -1.18 27.05
CA VAL A 137 -8.09 -1.37 27.83
C VAL A 137 -7.03 -0.45 27.25
N ASP A 138 -6.59 0.53 28.05
CA ASP A 138 -5.62 1.55 27.69
C ASP A 138 -4.43 1.63 28.65
N ASP A 139 -4.34 0.73 29.63
CA ASP A 139 -3.27 0.67 30.64
C ASP A 139 -2.61 -0.71 30.70
N VAL A 140 -1.38 -0.75 31.23
CA VAL A 140 -0.52 -1.93 31.48
C VAL A 140 -0.03 -2.68 30.24
N VAL A 141 -0.90 -2.94 29.27
CA VAL A 141 -0.63 -3.74 28.06
C VAL A 141 -0.46 -2.89 26.79
N THR A 142 -0.67 -1.58 26.91
CA THR A 142 -0.53 -0.56 25.87
C THR A 142 0.86 0.08 25.92
N SER A 143 1.16 0.94 24.94
CA SER A 143 2.43 1.63 24.87
C SER A 143 2.56 2.68 25.98
N PRO A 144 3.66 2.72 26.75
CA PRO A 144 3.88 3.77 27.74
C PRO A 144 4.20 5.14 27.12
N TYR A 145 4.55 5.18 25.83
CA TYR A 145 4.99 6.40 25.13
C TYR A 145 3.99 6.93 24.10
N TYR A 146 3.07 6.09 23.65
CA TYR A 146 2.17 6.39 22.56
C TYR A 146 0.73 6.24 23.01
N GLN A 147 -0.17 6.95 22.34
CA GLN A 147 -1.59 6.86 22.65
C GLN A 147 -2.19 5.69 21.86
N ASP A 148 -2.44 4.58 22.55
CA ASP A 148 -3.12 3.42 22.00
C ASP A 148 -4.08 2.81 23.00
N PHE A 149 -5.06 2.08 22.49
CA PHE A 149 -6.05 1.39 23.30
C PHE A 149 -6.59 0.16 22.56
N TYR A 150 -6.97 -0.85 23.32
CA TYR A 150 -7.75 -1.96 22.80
C TYR A 150 -9.23 -1.75 23.07
N LEU A 151 -10.08 -1.99 22.09
CA LEU A 151 -11.52 -1.88 22.23
C LEU A 151 -12.20 -3.15 21.71
N GLN A 152 -12.96 -3.81 22.57
CA GLN A 152 -13.86 -4.88 22.17
C GLN A 152 -15.25 -4.30 21.89
N SER A 153 -15.51 -3.86 20.66
CA SER A 153 -16.78 -3.22 20.29
C SER A 153 -17.95 -4.19 20.12
N HIS A 154 -17.69 -5.49 19.92
CA HIS A 154 -18.69 -6.48 19.51
C HIS A 154 -18.85 -7.60 20.54
N THR A 155 -19.98 -8.29 20.46
CA THR A 155 -20.22 -9.57 21.15
C THR A 155 -19.64 -10.70 20.31
N ALA A 156 -18.74 -11.51 20.88
CA ALA A 156 -18.22 -12.68 20.18
C ALA A 156 -19.22 -13.84 20.28
N LEU A 157 -19.89 -14.13 19.16
CA LEU A 157 -20.89 -15.21 19.09
C LEU A 157 -20.29 -16.60 19.28
N LYS A 158 -19.00 -16.76 18.98
CA LYS A 158 -18.29 -18.04 19.08
C LYS A 158 -16.81 -17.81 19.44
N GLY A 159 -16.33 -18.58 20.40
CA GLY A 159 -14.95 -18.53 20.86
C GLY A 159 -14.63 -17.28 21.68
N THR A 160 -13.34 -17.03 21.89
CA THR A 160 -12.86 -15.87 22.64
C THR A 160 -12.82 -14.64 21.74
N ALA A 161 -13.42 -13.55 22.21
CA ALA A 161 -13.41 -12.26 21.55
C ALA A 161 -11.98 -11.76 21.36
N ARG A 162 -11.72 -11.22 20.18
CA ARG A 162 -10.47 -10.50 19.90
C ARG A 162 -10.82 -9.01 19.92
N PRO A 163 -10.30 -8.21 20.86
CA PRO A 163 -10.47 -6.76 20.79
C PRO A 163 -9.75 -6.22 19.54
N ALA A 164 -10.15 -5.07 19.02
CA ALA A 164 -9.37 -4.36 18.02
C ALA A 164 -8.38 -3.42 18.72
N HIS A 165 -7.13 -3.39 18.26
CA HIS A 165 -6.11 -2.45 18.72
C HIS A 165 -6.20 -1.15 17.92
N TYR A 166 -6.22 -0.01 18.60
CA TYR A 166 -6.25 1.31 17.97
C TYR A 166 -5.02 2.08 18.39
N PHE A 167 -4.21 2.48 17.43
CA PHE A 167 -2.98 3.22 17.67
C PHE A 167 -3.07 4.61 17.04
N VAL A 168 -2.98 5.66 17.86
CA VAL A 168 -3.13 7.05 17.40
C VAL A 168 -1.78 7.57 16.92
N ILE A 169 -1.63 7.77 15.60
CA ILE A 169 -0.38 8.24 14.99
C ILE A 169 -0.32 9.77 14.84
N ALA A 170 -1.48 10.42 14.79
CA ALA A 170 -1.64 11.87 14.79
C ALA A 170 -2.95 12.28 15.45
N ASN A 171 -2.92 13.36 16.24
CA ASN A 171 -4.08 13.95 16.89
C ASN A 171 -3.88 15.48 16.88
N ASP A 172 -4.03 16.11 15.71
CA ASP A 172 -3.81 17.55 15.56
C ASP A 172 -4.83 18.38 16.38
N SER A 173 -5.99 17.80 16.69
CA SER A 173 -7.07 18.41 17.48
C SER A 173 -6.86 18.32 19.00
N ASN A 174 -5.85 17.57 19.46
CA ASN A 174 -5.61 17.27 20.89
C ASN A 174 -6.86 16.73 21.62
N GLU A 175 -7.66 15.90 20.94
CA GLU A 175 -8.81 15.26 21.59
C GLU A 175 -8.37 14.31 22.70
N SER A 176 -9.18 14.19 23.75
CA SER A 176 -8.87 13.29 24.85
C SER A 176 -8.92 11.82 24.42
N VAL A 177 -8.19 10.96 25.13
CA VAL A 177 -8.23 9.51 24.86
C VAL A 177 -9.65 8.96 25.07
N ASP A 178 -10.40 9.48 26.06
CA ASP A 178 -11.78 9.08 26.33
C ASP A 178 -12.73 9.44 25.18
N ASP A 179 -12.56 10.62 24.58
CA ASP A 179 -13.35 11.05 23.42
C ASP A 179 -13.06 10.18 22.20
N LEU A 180 -11.78 9.86 21.95
CA LEU A 180 -11.40 8.97 20.86
C LEU A 180 -11.98 7.56 21.05
N ARG A 181 -11.91 7.01 22.27
CA ARG A 181 -12.49 5.70 22.60
C ARG A 181 -14.00 5.67 22.38
N THR A 182 -14.69 6.68 22.89
CA THR A 182 -16.15 6.81 22.79
C THR A 182 -16.57 6.94 21.32
N MET A 183 -15.94 7.85 20.58
CA MET A 183 -16.20 8.05 19.15
C MET A 183 -15.92 6.78 18.34
N THR A 184 -14.81 6.09 18.60
CA THR A 184 -14.49 4.83 17.92
C THR A 184 -15.49 3.72 18.28
N HIS A 185 -15.98 3.67 19.52
CA HIS A 185 -17.01 2.72 19.89
C HIS A 185 -18.33 3.01 19.17
N GLU A 186 -18.80 4.25 19.17
CA GLU A 186 -20.01 4.69 18.46
C GLU A 186 -19.93 4.40 16.96
N ILE A 187 -18.79 4.67 16.32
CA ILE A 187 -18.64 4.44 14.88
C ILE A 187 -18.72 2.95 14.52
N CYS A 188 -18.36 2.02 15.43
CA CYS A 188 -18.56 0.57 15.22
C CYS A 188 -20.05 0.19 15.10
N HIS A 189 -20.97 0.98 15.68
CA HIS A 189 -22.41 0.74 15.56
C HIS A 189 -23.03 1.28 14.26
N THR A 190 -22.27 2.03 13.45
CA THR A 190 -22.75 2.60 12.18
C THR A 190 -22.67 1.64 10.98
N TYR A 191 -22.33 0.36 11.23
CA TYR A 191 -22.19 -0.62 10.17
C TYR A 191 -23.55 -1.06 9.61
N VAL A 192 -23.90 -0.61 8.41
CA VAL A 192 -25.26 -0.73 7.85
C VAL A 192 -25.69 -2.14 7.47
N ARG A 193 -24.75 -3.09 7.34
CA ARG A 193 -25.06 -4.45 6.87
C ARG A 193 -25.48 -5.40 7.99
N ALA A 194 -25.36 -5.01 9.25
CA ALA A 194 -25.73 -5.86 10.37
C ALA A 194 -26.30 -5.02 11.52
N PRO A 195 -27.36 -5.50 12.22
CA PRO A 195 -27.93 -4.80 13.38
C PRO A 195 -27.09 -4.97 14.66
N VAL A 196 -25.80 -5.26 14.52
CA VAL A 196 -24.87 -5.52 15.61
C VAL A 196 -23.61 -4.68 15.42
N SER A 197 -22.93 -4.36 16.52
CA SER A 197 -21.67 -3.60 16.47
C SER A 197 -20.63 -4.35 15.64
N ALA A 198 -19.95 -3.62 14.77
CA ALA A 198 -18.84 -4.14 13.99
C ALA A 198 -17.67 -4.53 14.90
N PHE A 199 -16.84 -5.46 14.41
CA PHE A 199 -15.63 -5.92 15.11
C PHE A 199 -14.62 -4.80 15.39
N TYR A 200 -14.58 -3.79 14.51
CA TYR A 200 -13.67 -2.65 14.49
C TYR A 200 -14.36 -1.50 13.74
N ALA A 201 -13.74 -0.32 13.74
CA ALA A 201 -14.31 0.91 13.18
C ALA A 201 -14.92 0.71 11.78
N SER A 202 -16.20 1.05 11.65
CA SER A 202 -16.97 0.81 10.42
C SER A 202 -16.34 1.39 9.15
N PRO A 203 -15.72 2.60 9.14
CA PRO A 203 -15.04 3.12 7.94
C PRO A 203 -13.91 2.22 7.46
N ALA A 204 -13.09 1.68 8.36
CA ALA A 204 -12.04 0.74 8.01
C ALA A 204 -12.64 -0.57 7.47
N TYR A 205 -13.74 -1.04 8.07
CA TYR A 205 -14.42 -2.24 7.57
C TYR A 205 -15.03 -2.04 6.17
N TYR A 206 -15.57 -0.86 5.87
CA TYR A 206 -16.02 -0.56 4.51
C TYR A 206 -14.87 -0.57 3.50
N ALA A 207 -13.71 -0.03 3.87
CA ALA A 207 -12.52 -0.09 3.03
C ALA A 207 -12.09 -1.55 2.76
N ASP A 208 -12.07 -2.42 3.78
CA ASP A 208 -11.76 -3.84 3.60
C ASP A 208 -12.73 -4.55 2.65
N ARG A 209 -14.04 -4.34 2.83
CA ARG A 209 -15.05 -4.95 1.96
C ARG A 209 -14.89 -4.50 0.53
N LEU A 210 -14.49 -3.26 0.34
CA LEU A 210 -14.25 -2.75 -0.98
C LEU A 210 -12.97 -3.32 -1.59
N CYS A 211 -11.89 -3.46 -0.83
CA CYS A 211 -10.69 -4.16 -1.30
C CYS A 211 -11.00 -5.62 -1.68
N GLU A 212 -11.90 -6.30 -0.94
CA GLU A 212 -12.41 -7.63 -1.31
C GLU A 212 -13.16 -7.59 -2.66
N CYS A 213 -14.06 -6.63 -2.86
CA CYS A 213 -14.76 -6.44 -4.13
C CYS A 213 -13.79 -6.12 -5.29
N GLY A 214 -12.83 -5.22 -5.05
CA GLY A 214 -11.79 -4.86 -6.02
C GLY A 214 -10.99 -6.09 -6.45
N ARG A 215 -10.58 -6.96 -5.51
CA ARG A 215 -9.93 -8.24 -5.86
C ARG A 215 -10.79 -9.12 -6.76
N CYS A 216 -12.10 -9.20 -6.55
CA CYS A 216 -12.99 -9.97 -7.42
C CYS A 216 -13.01 -9.42 -8.86
N TYR A 217 -12.96 -8.10 -9.02
CA TYR A 217 -12.92 -7.43 -10.33
C TYR A 217 -11.58 -7.61 -11.03
N LEU A 218 -10.49 -7.53 -10.26
CA LEU A 218 -9.13 -7.74 -10.75
C LEU A 218 -8.80 -9.21 -11.02
N ARG A 219 -9.65 -10.16 -10.61
CA ARG A 219 -9.37 -11.59 -10.72
C ARG A 219 -9.04 -12.02 -12.14
N ASN A 220 -9.75 -11.49 -13.13
CA ASN A 220 -9.55 -11.84 -14.53
C ASN A 220 -8.20 -11.34 -15.09
N PHE A 221 -7.58 -10.36 -14.42
CA PHE A 221 -6.30 -9.77 -14.79
C PHE A 221 -5.14 -10.37 -13.99
N LEU A 222 -5.32 -10.51 -12.68
CA LEU A 222 -4.29 -11.03 -11.77
C LEU A 222 -4.18 -12.56 -11.81
N ALA A 223 -5.28 -13.26 -12.08
CA ALA A 223 -5.36 -14.72 -12.08
C ALA A 223 -6.16 -15.22 -13.29
N ALA A 224 -5.81 -14.71 -14.47
CA ALA A 224 -6.46 -15.04 -15.73
C ALA A 224 -6.42 -16.56 -16.02
N PRO A 225 -7.56 -17.19 -16.37
CA PRO A 225 -7.61 -18.60 -16.76
C PRO A 225 -6.70 -18.89 -17.95
N ARG A 226 -6.20 -20.13 -18.05
CA ARG A 226 -5.39 -20.57 -19.21
C ARG A 226 -6.20 -20.44 -20.50
N GLY A 227 -5.60 -19.88 -21.55
CA GLY A 227 -6.24 -19.67 -22.86
C GLY A 227 -7.21 -18.48 -22.90
N SER A 228 -7.18 -17.59 -21.92
CA SER A 228 -7.95 -16.33 -21.98
C SER A 228 -7.13 -15.25 -22.72
N PRO A 229 -7.77 -14.36 -23.49
CA PRO A 229 -7.05 -13.30 -24.22
C PRO A 229 -6.21 -12.39 -23.32
N ALA A 230 -6.67 -12.15 -22.08
CA ALA A 230 -5.95 -11.37 -21.08
C ALA A 230 -4.65 -12.06 -20.65
N ARG A 231 -4.68 -13.37 -20.45
CA ARG A 231 -3.49 -14.17 -20.11
C ARG A 231 -2.51 -14.24 -21.27
N ASP A 232 -3.02 -14.51 -22.47
CA ASP A 232 -2.19 -14.63 -23.65
C ASP A 232 -1.50 -13.29 -24.00
N GLY A 233 -2.22 -12.17 -23.80
CA GLY A 233 -1.65 -10.82 -23.91
C GLY A 233 -0.56 -10.56 -22.88
N PHE A 234 -0.78 -10.95 -21.62
CA PHE A 234 0.20 -10.84 -20.54
C PHE A 234 1.45 -11.70 -20.80
N GLU A 235 1.29 -12.96 -21.20
CA GLU A 235 2.40 -13.87 -21.50
C GLU A 235 3.24 -13.33 -22.67
N ARG A 236 2.62 -12.85 -23.75
CA ARG A 236 3.32 -12.19 -24.86
C ARG A 236 4.09 -10.95 -24.43
N PHE A 237 3.50 -10.11 -23.56
CA PHE A 237 4.16 -8.92 -23.05
C PHE A 237 5.39 -9.29 -22.20
N ARG A 238 5.25 -10.24 -21.27
CA ARG A 238 6.35 -10.74 -20.44
C ARG A 238 7.48 -11.28 -21.30
N ASP A 239 7.16 -12.16 -22.26
CA ASP A 239 8.16 -12.81 -23.11
C ASP A 239 8.91 -11.78 -23.97
N ASN A 240 8.26 -10.70 -24.41
CA ASN A 240 8.91 -9.59 -25.11
C ASN A 240 9.91 -8.83 -24.20
N ILE A 241 9.52 -8.52 -22.97
CA ILE A 241 10.43 -7.86 -22.01
C ILE A 241 11.63 -8.77 -21.68
N GLU A 242 11.40 -10.06 -21.45
CA GLU A 242 12.48 -11.03 -21.20
C GLU A 242 13.41 -11.15 -22.41
N GLN A 243 12.87 -11.16 -23.63
CA GLN A 243 13.67 -11.14 -24.86
C GLN A 243 14.48 -9.85 -25.00
N GLN A 244 13.90 -8.67 -24.71
CA GLN A 244 14.62 -7.40 -24.76
C GLN A 244 15.79 -7.39 -23.78
N LEU A 245 15.59 -7.84 -22.55
CA LEU A 245 16.65 -7.94 -21.54
C LEU A 245 17.72 -8.95 -21.95
N ARG A 246 17.33 -10.09 -22.55
CA ARG A 246 18.27 -11.07 -23.12
C ARG A 246 19.11 -10.46 -24.24
N CYS A 247 18.51 -9.75 -25.17
CA CYS A 247 19.23 -9.07 -26.25
C CYS A 247 20.19 -8.00 -25.72
N ILE A 248 19.80 -7.25 -24.67
CA ILE A 248 20.70 -6.28 -24.01
C ILE A 248 21.88 -6.99 -23.34
N ARG A 249 21.63 -8.14 -22.72
CA ARG A 249 22.67 -8.97 -22.13
C ARG A 249 23.65 -9.42 -23.22
N GLU A 250 23.14 -10.07 -24.26
CA GLU A 250 23.94 -10.58 -25.38
C GLU A 250 24.66 -9.46 -26.16
N GLY A 251 24.03 -8.30 -26.35
CA GLY A 251 24.64 -7.14 -27.03
C GLY A 251 25.70 -6.39 -26.19
N LYS A 252 25.66 -6.50 -24.86
CA LYS A 252 26.77 -6.04 -23.99
C LYS A 252 27.93 -7.03 -24.00
N PHE A 253 27.67 -8.31 -24.31
CA PHE A 253 28.66 -9.34 -24.56
C PHE A 253 28.95 -9.44 -26.06
N ASP A 254 29.38 -8.34 -26.68
CA ASP A 254 29.79 -8.37 -28.08
C ASP A 254 30.91 -9.42 -28.24
N ILE A 255 30.58 -10.46 -28.99
CA ILE A 255 31.27 -11.75 -29.05
C ILE A 255 32.63 -11.61 -29.76
N ASP A 256 32.89 -10.45 -30.36
CA ASP A 256 34.10 -10.13 -31.12
C ASP A 256 35.24 -9.51 -30.28
N ALA A 257 35.01 -9.22 -29.00
CA ALA A 257 36.04 -8.72 -28.08
C ALA A 257 36.73 -9.84 -27.27
N ARG A 258 36.12 -11.01 -27.16
CA ARG A 258 36.67 -12.16 -26.41
C ARG A 258 37.99 -12.67 -26.99
N PRO A 259 38.18 -12.81 -28.32
CA PRO A 259 39.46 -13.22 -28.89
C PRO A 259 40.56 -12.18 -28.68
N LYS A 260 40.20 -10.88 -28.65
CA LYS A 260 41.16 -9.78 -28.42
C LYS A 260 41.63 -9.72 -26.97
N LEU A 261 40.73 -9.99 -26.01
CA LEU A 261 41.11 -10.06 -24.60
C LEU A 261 41.94 -11.32 -24.29
N GLN A 262 41.56 -12.47 -24.86
CA GLN A 262 42.33 -13.72 -24.73
C GLN A 262 43.72 -13.62 -25.37
N ALA A 263 43.83 -12.99 -26.54
CA ALA A 263 45.11 -12.74 -27.19
C ALA A 263 45.99 -11.73 -26.43
N LEU A 264 45.40 -10.76 -25.72
CA LEU A 264 46.15 -9.81 -24.87
C LEU A 264 46.61 -10.46 -23.55
N VAL A 265 45.81 -11.38 -23.00
CA VAL A 265 46.15 -12.16 -21.79
C VAL A 265 47.24 -13.18 -22.10
N GLU A 266 47.12 -13.96 -23.19
CA GLU A 266 48.20 -14.87 -23.63
C GLU A 266 49.50 -14.11 -23.91
N LYS A 267 49.41 -12.91 -24.50
CA LYS A 267 50.60 -12.09 -24.80
C LYS A 267 51.25 -11.53 -23.54
N ALA A 268 50.47 -11.19 -22.51
CA ALA A 268 50.97 -10.77 -21.21
C ALA A 268 51.53 -11.96 -20.39
N GLU A 269 50.95 -13.16 -20.51
CA GLU A 269 51.45 -14.38 -19.88
C GLU A 269 52.79 -14.84 -20.49
N VAL A 270 52.96 -14.68 -21.81
CA VAL A 270 54.24 -14.94 -22.50
C VAL A 270 55.32 -13.92 -22.09
N GLU A 271 54.99 -12.63 -21.97
CA GLU A 271 55.94 -11.61 -21.46
C GLU A 271 56.31 -11.86 -19.99
N LYS A 272 55.38 -12.36 -19.16
CA LYS A 272 55.66 -12.72 -17.75
C LYS A 272 56.52 -13.98 -17.63
N ALA A 273 56.33 -14.96 -18.52
CA ALA A 273 57.16 -16.17 -18.59
C ALA A 273 58.59 -15.91 -19.11
N GLU A 274 58.79 -14.85 -19.91
CA GLU A 274 60.14 -14.37 -20.28
C GLU A 274 60.84 -13.65 -19.12
N VAL A 275 60.10 -13.07 -18.17
CA VAL A 275 60.63 -12.48 -16.93
C VAL A 275 60.91 -13.52 -15.84
N GLU A 276 60.14 -14.61 -15.77
CA GLU A 276 60.36 -15.70 -14.79
C GLU A 276 61.55 -16.62 -15.11
N LYS A 277 62.11 -16.58 -16.33
CA LYS A 277 63.42 -17.21 -16.60
C LYS A 277 64.61 -16.46 -16.00
N ALA A 278 64.39 -15.35 -15.29
CA ALA A 278 65.44 -14.57 -14.66
C ALA A 278 65.55 -14.72 -13.12
N GLU A 279 64.59 -15.31 -12.41
CA GLU A 279 64.71 -15.47 -10.95
C GLU A 279 64.19 -16.84 -10.47
N VAL A 280 65.14 -17.76 -10.24
CA VAL A 280 64.95 -18.97 -9.45
C VAL A 280 65.31 -18.64 -8.00
N GLU A 281 64.33 -18.61 -7.09
CA GLU A 281 64.39 -19.37 -5.84
C GLU A 281 63.11 -19.27 -4.98
N LYS A 282 62.70 -20.46 -4.52
CA LYS A 282 61.91 -20.80 -3.33
C LYS A 282 60.37 -20.86 -3.44
N ALA A 283 59.94 -22.11 -3.33
CA ALA A 283 58.60 -22.62 -3.20
C ALA A 283 57.90 -22.11 -1.92
N GLU A 284 56.82 -21.34 -2.11
CA GLU A 284 55.64 -21.27 -1.22
C GLU A 284 54.40 -20.68 -1.94
N VAL A 285 54.29 -20.83 -3.28
CA VAL A 285 53.32 -20.08 -4.11
C VAL A 285 52.09 -20.89 -4.56
N GLU A 286 52.14 -22.22 -4.61
CA GLU A 286 51.02 -23.00 -5.19
C GLU A 286 49.73 -23.07 -4.35
N LYS A 287 49.76 -22.77 -3.04
CA LYS A 287 48.53 -22.70 -2.22
C LYS A 287 47.85 -21.32 -2.23
N ALA A 288 48.61 -20.26 -2.44
CA ALA A 288 48.09 -18.89 -2.42
C ALA A 288 47.39 -18.51 -3.75
N GLU A 289 47.83 -19.07 -4.88
CA GLU A 289 47.22 -18.79 -6.19
C GLU A 289 45.89 -19.53 -6.40
N VAL A 290 45.75 -20.75 -5.84
CA VAL A 290 44.50 -21.51 -5.91
C VAL A 290 43.40 -20.87 -5.05
N GLU A 291 43.72 -20.40 -3.83
CA GLU A 291 42.74 -19.66 -3.01
C GLU A 291 42.28 -18.36 -3.67
N LYS A 292 43.17 -17.63 -4.35
CA LYS A 292 42.83 -16.37 -5.02
C LYS A 292 41.92 -16.59 -6.24
N ALA A 293 42.15 -17.66 -7.01
CA ALA A 293 41.31 -18.03 -8.14
C ALA A 293 39.92 -18.54 -7.70
N GLU A 294 39.83 -19.27 -6.59
CA GLU A 294 38.54 -19.70 -6.01
C GLU A 294 37.74 -18.51 -5.47
N VAL A 295 38.41 -17.54 -4.85
CA VAL A 295 37.78 -16.30 -4.36
C VAL A 295 37.26 -15.44 -5.52
N GLU A 296 38.04 -15.22 -6.58
CA GLU A 296 37.57 -14.47 -7.76
C GLU A 296 36.38 -15.14 -8.45
N LYS A 297 36.39 -16.47 -8.58
CA LYS A 297 35.27 -17.22 -9.16
C LYS A 297 34.00 -17.08 -8.31
N ALA A 298 34.12 -17.12 -6.98
CA ALA A 298 33.01 -16.93 -6.07
C ALA A 298 32.44 -15.49 -6.13
N GLU A 299 33.29 -14.47 -6.28
CA GLU A 299 32.85 -13.08 -6.43
C GLU A 299 32.12 -12.84 -7.76
N VAL A 300 32.57 -13.48 -8.84
CA VAL A 300 31.90 -13.42 -10.14
C VAL A 300 30.54 -14.09 -10.10
N GLU A 301 30.43 -15.29 -9.53
CA GLU A 301 29.14 -15.99 -9.37
C GLU A 301 28.15 -15.16 -8.53
N LYS A 302 28.62 -14.54 -7.44
CA LYS A 302 27.79 -13.65 -6.61
C LYS A 302 27.28 -12.43 -7.38
N ALA A 303 28.14 -11.80 -8.20
CA ALA A 303 27.76 -10.66 -9.02
C ALA A 303 26.79 -11.02 -10.16
N GLU A 304 26.87 -12.23 -10.69
CA GLU A 304 25.92 -12.74 -11.69
C GLU A 304 24.54 -13.02 -11.08
N VAL A 305 24.50 -13.60 -9.88
CA VAL A 305 23.26 -13.85 -9.14
C VAL A 305 22.56 -12.53 -8.79
N GLU A 306 23.29 -11.54 -8.25
CA GLU A 306 22.71 -10.22 -7.93
C GLU A 306 22.12 -9.53 -9.17
N LYS A 307 22.79 -9.63 -10.34
CA LYS A 307 22.26 -9.06 -11.59
C LYS A 307 21.01 -9.78 -12.10
N ALA A 308 20.96 -11.11 -11.98
CA ALA A 308 19.78 -11.89 -12.36
C ALA A 308 18.57 -11.55 -11.48
N GLU A 309 18.79 -11.28 -10.18
CA GLU A 309 17.73 -10.83 -9.27
C GLU A 309 17.19 -9.44 -9.64
N VAL A 310 18.08 -8.51 -10.02
CA VAL A 310 17.69 -7.16 -10.46
C VAL A 310 16.86 -7.21 -11.75
N GLU A 311 17.28 -7.99 -12.74
CA GLU A 311 16.52 -8.14 -14.00
C GLU A 311 15.15 -8.77 -13.75
N LYS A 312 15.08 -9.81 -12.92
CA LYS A 312 13.81 -10.43 -12.53
C LYS A 312 12.87 -9.42 -11.86
N ALA A 313 13.39 -8.60 -10.95
CA ALA A 313 12.62 -7.53 -10.31
C ALA A 313 12.12 -6.48 -11.32
N GLU A 314 12.92 -6.15 -12.34
CA GLU A 314 12.52 -5.24 -13.41
C GLU A 314 11.40 -5.83 -14.29
N VAL A 315 11.49 -7.11 -14.64
CA VAL A 315 10.43 -7.83 -15.37
C VAL A 315 9.14 -7.82 -14.55
N GLU A 316 9.19 -8.20 -13.28
CA GLU A 316 8.01 -8.21 -12.39
C GLU A 316 7.37 -6.83 -12.29
N LYS A 317 8.18 -5.77 -12.19
CA LYS A 317 7.69 -4.38 -12.17
C LYS A 317 6.95 -4.02 -13.46
N LYS A 318 7.56 -4.24 -14.63
CA LYS A 318 6.95 -3.91 -15.94
C LYS A 318 5.70 -4.74 -16.21
N CYS A 319 5.72 -6.02 -15.88
CA CYS A 319 4.56 -6.90 -15.96
C CYS A 319 3.42 -6.41 -15.08
N GLY A 320 3.73 -5.98 -13.85
CA GLY A 320 2.76 -5.33 -12.97
C GLY A 320 2.13 -4.09 -13.60
N GLU A 321 2.96 -3.16 -14.08
CA GLU A 321 2.50 -1.92 -14.74
C GLU A 321 1.59 -2.21 -15.94
N TYR A 322 1.93 -3.22 -16.75
CA TYR A 322 1.09 -3.66 -17.87
C TYR A 322 -0.30 -4.11 -17.41
N VAL A 323 -0.38 -5.00 -16.41
CA VAL A 323 -1.65 -5.49 -15.87
C VAL A 323 -2.50 -4.33 -15.37
N MET A 324 -1.89 -3.40 -14.63
CA MET A 324 -2.59 -2.24 -14.09
C MET A 324 -3.07 -1.27 -15.18
N ASN A 325 -2.31 -1.10 -16.25
CA ASN A 325 -2.72 -0.29 -17.38
C ASN A 325 -3.89 -0.92 -18.14
N GLU A 326 -3.90 -2.25 -18.32
CA GLU A 326 -5.04 -2.93 -18.96
C GLU A 326 -6.31 -2.83 -18.10
N VAL A 327 -6.18 -2.96 -16.78
CA VAL A 327 -7.29 -2.73 -15.85
C VAL A 327 -7.79 -1.28 -15.95
N LYS A 328 -6.87 -0.29 -15.95
CA LYS A 328 -7.23 1.13 -16.08
C LYS A 328 -7.96 1.40 -17.40
N LYS A 329 -7.46 0.85 -18.51
CA LYS A 329 -8.12 0.97 -19.84
C LYS A 329 -9.50 0.36 -19.83
N GLU A 330 -9.67 -0.82 -19.25
CA GLU A 330 -10.99 -1.44 -19.13
C GLU A 330 -11.92 -0.54 -18.30
N PHE A 331 -11.46 -0.08 -17.13
CA PHE A 331 -12.21 0.83 -16.26
C PHE A 331 -12.62 2.12 -16.98
N GLU A 332 -11.70 2.74 -17.73
CA GLU A 332 -11.93 3.98 -18.47
C GLU A 332 -12.83 3.79 -19.69
N ARG A 333 -12.74 2.65 -20.40
CA ARG A 333 -13.59 2.31 -21.55
C ARG A 333 -15.08 2.33 -21.20
N TYR A 334 -15.41 2.02 -19.95
CA TYR A 334 -16.79 1.99 -19.46
C TYR A 334 -17.27 3.32 -18.85
N ARG A 335 -16.36 4.27 -18.63
CA ARG A 335 -16.67 5.63 -18.15
C ARG A 335 -17.56 6.42 -19.12
N SER A 336 -17.52 6.09 -20.42
CA SER A 336 -18.30 6.74 -21.47
C SER A 336 -19.66 6.08 -21.79
N GLY A 337 -19.95 4.89 -21.24
CA GLY A 337 -21.09 4.05 -21.67
C GLY A 337 -21.99 3.51 -20.56
N GLY A 338 -21.82 3.96 -19.32
CA GLY A 338 -22.45 3.34 -18.15
C GLY A 338 -21.61 2.16 -17.65
N ASN A 339 -21.40 2.14 -16.33
CA ASN A 339 -20.52 1.19 -15.68
C ASN A 339 -21.16 -0.23 -15.69
N PRO A 340 -20.49 -1.28 -16.24
CA PRO A 340 -20.95 -2.66 -16.19
C PRO A 340 -20.75 -3.31 -14.82
N TRP A 341 -19.92 -2.71 -13.96
CA TRP A 341 -19.89 -3.04 -12.54
C TRP A 341 -21.22 -2.58 -11.96
N HIS A 342 -21.97 -3.49 -11.32
CA HIS A 342 -23.35 -3.34 -10.84
C HIS A 342 -23.74 -1.87 -10.55
N PRO A 343 -24.94 -1.37 -10.90
CA PRO A 343 -25.30 0.06 -10.79
C PRO A 343 -25.05 0.71 -9.41
N ASN A 344 -24.99 -0.09 -8.35
CA ASN A 344 -24.63 0.32 -6.99
C ASN A 344 -23.12 0.32 -6.70
N VAL A 345 -22.32 -0.47 -7.42
CA VAL A 345 -20.84 -0.46 -7.44
C VAL A 345 -20.32 0.80 -8.11
N ALA A 346 -21.00 1.30 -9.15
CA ALA A 346 -20.71 2.61 -9.73
C ALA A 346 -20.89 3.79 -8.74
N LYS A 347 -21.61 3.56 -7.64
CA LYS A 347 -21.84 4.52 -6.54
C LYS A 347 -21.06 4.19 -5.28
N THR A 348 -20.37 3.05 -5.24
CA THR A 348 -19.51 2.68 -4.12
C THR A 348 -18.06 2.88 -4.53
N MET A 349 -17.36 3.56 -3.62
CA MET A 349 -15.98 4.00 -3.68
C MET A 349 -15.05 2.91 -4.28
N PHE A 350 -13.89 3.25 -4.84
CA PHE A 350 -12.76 2.32 -5.02
C PHE A 350 -11.66 2.73 -4.01
N TRP A 351 -11.27 1.83 -3.12
CA TRP A 351 -10.17 1.95 -2.15
C TRP A 351 -9.29 0.72 -2.42
N MET A 352 -8.02 0.92 -2.77
CA MET A 352 -6.95 -0.08 -2.61
C MET A 352 -5.70 0.59 -2.06
#